data_AF-V8N8N3-F1
#
_entry.id   AF-V8N8N3-F1
#
_cell.length_a   1.000
_cell.length_b   1.000
_cell.length_c   1.000
_cell.angle_alpha   90.00
_cell.angle_beta   90.00
_cell.angle_gamma   90.00
#
_symmetry.space_group_name_H-M   'P 1'
#
loop_
_entity.id
_entity.type
_entity.pdbx_description
1 polymer ?
#
loop_
_entity_poly.entity_id
_entity_poly.type
_entity_poly.pdbx_seq_one_letter_code
_entity_poly.pdbx_strand_id
1 'polypeptide(L)'
;MAGAGGTMAADESDPLRLFAQGILGPVIDKTVGTLLYNVASRLKDSKRLGHLVEYIATKKIITDLQLNAALEYLKSHPVDPINTADFDRECGIGMVVTPEQIEEAVEAAICKHRTRLLSERYHFNMGVLMGEARSKLKWADGKIIKNEVDLQVLNLLGPKTEADLEKKSKNPKARNTEPEQGKSVVVENGEPHQETKSLMEQLRGEALKFHKPGENYKTDGYVVTPNTMNLLKKHLEVTDGQVRTRFPPEPNGILHIGHAKAINFNFGFAKANGGICFLRYDDTNPEKEEEKYFTGILDIVQWLGYTPYAVTHASDYFDELYALAVDLVKRGHAYICHQKDMRKGKFGEGEATLRMKMVMEDGKMDPVAYRIKYTPHHRSGDKWCIYPTYDYTHCLCDSLENITHSLCTKEFQA
;
A
#
# COMPACT_ATOMS: atom_id res chain seq x y z
N MET A 1 12.57 29.40 -52.41
CA MET A 1 12.66 29.40 -50.94
C MET A 1 11.38 28.75 -50.43
N ALA A 2 11.38 27.45 -50.13
CA ALA A 2 11.82 26.83 -48.87
C ALA A 2 11.01 27.37 -47.66
N GLY A 3 10.31 26.57 -46.84
CA GLY A 3 10.35 25.12 -46.70
C GLY A 3 9.04 24.53 -46.15
N ALA A 4 8.80 23.29 -46.54
CA ALA A 4 7.71 22.44 -46.08
C ALA A 4 8.08 21.79 -44.74
N GLY A 5 7.16 21.86 -43.77
CA GLY A 5 7.21 21.05 -42.56
C GLY A 5 6.81 19.62 -42.89
N GLY A 6 7.79 18.71 -42.87
CA GLY A 6 7.56 17.28 -43.02
C GLY A 6 7.07 16.68 -41.69
N THR A 7 5.78 16.37 -41.62
CA THR A 7 5.29 15.31 -40.73
C THR A 7 5.87 13.99 -41.23
N MET A 8 6.73 13.35 -40.45
CA MET A 8 7.18 11.98 -40.73
C MET A 8 5.97 11.06 -40.64
N ALA A 9 5.38 10.73 -41.79
CA ALA A 9 4.53 9.57 -41.93
C ALA A 9 5.37 8.34 -41.56
N ALA A 10 5.00 7.66 -40.48
CA ALA A 10 5.54 6.36 -40.16
C ALA A 10 5.12 5.41 -41.29
N ASP A 11 6.12 4.90 -42.00
CA ASP A 11 6.00 4.05 -43.17
C ASP A 11 5.03 2.88 -42.93
N GLU A 12 3.91 2.85 -43.67
CA GLU A 12 2.90 1.78 -43.62
C GLU A 12 3.42 0.46 -44.22
N SER A 13 4.67 0.41 -44.68
CA SER A 13 5.26 -0.73 -45.40
C SER A 13 6.26 -1.57 -44.60
N ASP A 14 6.34 -1.44 -43.26
CA ASP A 14 7.25 -2.26 -42.44
C ASP A 14 6.85 -3.76 -42.47
N PRO A 15 7.66 -4.65 -43.09
CA PRO A 15 7.36 -6.09 -43.20
C PRO A 15 7.19 -6.77 -41.83
N LEU A 16 7.82 -6.22 -40.79
CA LEU A 16 7.73 -6.75 -39.44
C LEU A 16 6.39 -6.45 -38.78
N ARG A 17 5.85 -5.27 -39.07
CA ARG A 17 4.53 -4.87 -38.59
C ARG A 17 3.44 -5.70 -39.26
N LEU A 18 3.58 -5.99 -40.55
CA LEU A 18 2.71 -6.91 -41.30
C LEU A 18 2.77 -8.35 -40.77
N PHE A 19 3.97 -8.86 -40.47
CA PHE A 19 4.13 -10.21 -39.88
C PHE A 19 3.52 -10.30 -38.47
N ALA A 20 3.73 -9.27 -37.63
CA ALA A 20 3.12 -9.19 -36.31
C ALA A 20 1.59 -9.01 -36.37
N GLN A 21 1.07 -8.21 -37.30
CA GLN A 21 -0.37 -8.03 -37.55
C GLN A 21 -1.04 -9.32 -38.01
N GLY A 22 -0.34 -10.17 -38.76
CA GLY A 22 -0.81 -11.50 -39.17
C GLY A 22 -1.04 -12.46 -37.99
N ILE A 23 -0.36 -12.25 -36.85
CA ILE A 23 -0.45 -13.10 -35.64
C ILE A 23 -1.36 -12.47 -34.57
N LEU A 24 -1.34 -11.14 -34.41
CA LEU A 24 -2.02 -10.42 -33.31
C LEU A 24 -3.32 -9.71 -33.70
N GLY A 25 -3.64 -9.59 -34.99
CA GLY A 25 -4.75 -8.76 -35.49
C GLY A 25 -4.34 -7.29 -35.71
N PRO A 26 -5.30 -6.40 -36.05
CA PRO A 26 -5.02 -5.06 -36.60
C PRO A 26 -4.43 -4.06 -35.60
N VAL A 27 -4.59 -4.27 -34.28
CA VAL A 27 -4.16 -3.33 -33.24
C VAL A 27 -3.01 -3.94 -32.43
N ILE A 28 -1.80 -3.41 -32.62
CA ILE A 28 -0.61 -3.78 -31.85
C ILE A 28 -0.51 -2.85 -30.63
N ASP A 29 -0.42 -3.44 -29.43
CA ASP A 29 -0.21 -2.70 -28.19
C ASP A 29 1.13 -1.93 -28.19
N LYS A 30 1.16 -0.75 -27.55
CA LYS A 30 2.35 0.12 -27.54
C LYS A 30 3.59 -0.54 -26.92
N THR A 31 3.41 -1.39 -25.90
CA THR A 31 4.52 -2.15 -25.28
C THR A 31 5.10 -3.17 -26.23
N VAL A 32 4.24 -3.94 -26.91
CA VAL A 32 4.61 -4.89 -27.96
C VAL A 32 5.32 -4.18 -29.11
N GLY A 33 4.78 -3.04 -29.57
CA GLY A 33 5.40 -2.22 -30.61
C GLY A 33 6.80 -1.72 -30.24
N THR A 34 7.03 -1.39 -28.97
CA THR A 34 8.36 -0.97 -28.47
C THR A 34 9.35 -2.14 -28.50
N LEU A 35 8.93 -3.34 -28.08
CA LEU A 35 9.77 -4.54 -28.15
C LEU A 35 10.09 -4.92 -29.60
N LEU A 36 9.11 -4.85 -30.50
CA LEU A 36 9.31 -5.12 -31.93
C LEU A 36 10.29 -4.12 -32.56
N TYR A 37 10.18 -2.83 -32.22
CA TYR A 37 11.16 -1.81 -32.65
C TYR A 37 12.57 -2.12 -32.14
N ASN A 38 12.70 -2.55 -30.87
CA ASN A 38 13.99 -2.92 -30.29
C ASN A 38 14.60 -4.17 -30.95
N VAL A 39 13.79 -5.13 -31.38
CA VAL A 39 14.27 -6.28 -32.17
C VAL A 39 14.75 -5.81 -33.54
N ALA A 40 13.93 -5.05 -34.25
CA ALA A 40 14.23 -4.57 -35.60
C ALA A 40 15.53 -3.75 -35.67
N SER A 41 15.77 -2.93 -34.65
CA SER A 41 16.96 -2.07 -34.58
C SER A 41 18.24 -2.82 -34.16
N ARG A 42 18.13 -3.98 -33.50
CA ARG A 42 19.28 -4.66 -32.86
C ARG A 42 19.62 -6.02 -33.45
N LEU A 43 18.66 -6.70 -34.08
CA LEU A 43 18.87 -7.99 -34.71
C LEU A 43 19.17 -7.81 -36.20
N LYS A 44 20.40 -8.11 -36.60
CA LYS A 44 20.83 -8.10 -38.01
C LYS A 44 20.54 -9.41 -38.75
N ASP A 45 20.17 -10.46 -38.03
CA ASP A 45 19.89 -11.78 -38.58
C ASP A 45 18.41 -11.89 -39.00
N SER A 46 18.16 -11.72 -40.30
CA SER A 46 16.82 -11.79 -40.88
C SER A 46 16.17 -13.17 -40.80
N LYS A 47 16.95 -14.27 -40.65
CA LYS A 47 16.38 -15.63 -40.55
C LYS A 47 15.73 -15.88 -39.20
N ARG A 48 16.32 -15.33 -38.14
CA ARG A 48 15.90 -15.53 -36.74
C ARG A 48 14.93 -14.46 -36.24
N LEU A 49 14.74 -13.41 -37.04
CA LEU A 49 13.80 -12.34 -36.80
C LEU A 49 12.37 -12.84 -36.62
N GLY A 50 11.92 -13.77 -37.48
CA GLY A 50 10.58 -14.37 -37.38
C GLY A 50 10.33 -15.07 -36.04
N HIS A 51 11.36 -15.73 -35.50
CA HIS A 51 11.27 -16.43 -34.22
C HIS A 51 11.05 -15.45 -33.04
N LEU A 52 11.83 -14.36 -32.95
CA LEU A 52 11.63 -13.37 -31.89
C LEU A 52 10.30 -12.62 -32.02
N VAL A 53 9.87 -12.32 -33.24
CA VAL A 53 8.58 -11.66 -33.47
C VAL A 53 7.44 -12.56 -33.02
N GLU A 54 7.49 -13.87 -33.29
CA GLU A 54 6.50 -14.84 -32.78
C GLU A 54 6.45 -14.85 -31.25
N TYR A 55 7.60 -14.83 -30.58
CA TYR A 55 7.69 -14.84 -29.12
C TYR A 55 7.17 -13.55 -28.45
N ILE A 56 7.38 -12.41 -29.10
CA ILE A 56 6.84 -11.13 -28.64
C ILE A 56 5.34 -11.04 -28.95
N ALA A 57 4.92 -11.51 -30.13
CA ALA A 57 3.52 -11.53 -30.53
C ALA A 57 2.68 -12.44 -29.62
N THR A 58 3.20 -13.60 -29.25
CA THR A 58 2.56 -14.53 -28.32
C THR A 58 2.71 -14.12 -26.84
N LYS A 59 3.28 -12.95 -26.55
CA LYS A 59 3.53 -12.43 -25.19
C LYS A 59 4.36 -13.36 -24.30
N LYS A 60 5.25 -14.16 -24.90
CA LYS A 60 6.26 -14.94 -24.17
C LYS A 60 7.42 -14.06 -23.71
N ILE A 61 7.82 -13.11 -24.54
CA ILE A 61 8.78 -12.05 -24.21
C ILE A 61 8.00 -10.76 -23.98
N ILE A 62 7.99 -10.29 -22.72
CA ILE A 62 7.21 -9.13 -22.30
C ILE A 62 8.06 -8.01 -21.70
N THR A 63 9.35 -8.27 -21.44
CA THR A 63 10.28 -7.28 -20.88
C THR A 63 11.50 -7.08 -21.77
N ASP A 64 12.08 -5.88 -21.73
CA ASP A 64 13.37 -5.60 -22.39
C ASP A 64 14.50 -6.49 -21.88
N LEU A 65 14.43 -6.96 -20.64
CA LEU A 65 15.43 -7.87 -20.08
C LEU A 65 15.38 -9.25 -20.74
N GLN A 66 14.18 -9.82 -20.89
CA GLN A 66 13.99 -11.08 -21.63
C GLN A 66 14.43 -10.91 -23.10
N LEU A 67 14.11 -9.78 -23.72
CA LEU A 67 14.56 -9.47 -25.08
C LEU A 67 16.09 -9.37 -25.18
N ASN A 68 16.74 -8.72 -24.20
CA ASN A 68 18.21 -8.65 -24.16
C ASN A 68 18.85 -10.03 -24.05
N ALA A 69 18.34 -10.87 -23.17
CA ALA A 69 18.81 -12.25 -23.02
C ALA A 69 18.59 -13.07 -24.30
N ALA A 70 17.45 -12.90 -24.95
CA ALA A 70 17.16 -13.54 -26.23
C ALA A 70 18.12 -13.09 -27.33
N LEU A 71 18.41 -11.79 -27.44
CA LEU A 71 19.39 -11.28 -28.40
C LEU A 71 20.82 -11.77 -28.11
N GLU A 72 21.21 -11.92 -26.84
CA GLU A 72 22.49 -12.51 -26.45
C GLU A 72 22.57 -13.99 -26.80
N TYR A 73 21.51 -14.75 -26.49
CA TYR A 73 21.44 -16.18 -26.81
C TYR A 73 21.56 -16.44 -28.32
N LEU A 74 20.88 -15.66 -29.15
CA LEU A 74 20.95 -15.81 -30.61
C LEU A 74 22.35 -15.48 -31.16
N LYS A 75 23.11 -14.60 -30.50
CA LYS A 75 24.50 -14.31 -30.86
C LYS A 75 25.46 -15.43 -30.45
N SER A 76 25.25 -16.03 -29.28
CA SER A 76 26.12 -17.11 -28.77
C SER A 76 25.84 -18.47 -29.42
N HIS A 77 24.64 -18.68 -29.98
CA HIS A 77 24.22 -19.94 -30.59
C HIS A 77 23.92 -19.77 -32.10
N PRO A 78 24.92 -19.59 -32.97
CA PRO A 78 24.72 -19.34 -34.40
C PRO A 78 24.25 -20.56 -35.21
N VAL A 79 24.11 -21.73 -34.57
CA VAL A 79 23.73 -23.00 -35.23
C VAL A 79 22.21 -23.19 -35.16
N ASP A 80 21.62 -23.59 -36.29
CA ASP A 80 20.21 -24.01 -36.37
C ASP A 80 20.12 -25.56 -36.36
N PRO A 81 19.06 -26.16 -35.79
CA PRO A 81 17.89 -25.54 -35.16
C PRO A 81 18.15 -25.07 -33.73
N ILE A 82 17.47 -24.00 -33.32
CA ILE A 82 17.49 -23.50 -31.94
C ILE A 82 16.81 -24.54 -31.03
N ASN A 83 17.47 -24.91 -29.94
CA ASN A 83 16.83 -25.70 -28.89
C ASN A 83 15.85 -24.80 -28.12
N THR A 84 14.55 -24.98 -28.38
CA THR A 84 13.47 -24.19 -27.77
C THR A 84 13.48 -24.24 -26.24
N ALA A 85 13.75 -25.41 -25.64
CA ALA A 85 13.75 -25.55 -24.18
C ALA A 85 14.93 -24.82 -23.53
N ASP A 86 16.08 -24.82 -24.20
CA ASP A 86 17.27 -24.10 -23.75
C ASP A 86 17.09 -22.58 -23.91
N PHE A 87 16.54 -22.15 -25.06
CA PHE A 87 16.20 -20.75 -25.32
C PHE A 87 15.20 -20.21 -24.29
N ASP A 88 14.10 -20.92 -24.03
CA ASP A 88 13.07 -20.52 -23.07
C ASP A 88 13.66 -20.33 -21.67
N ARG A 89 14.53 -21.25 -21.25
CA ARG A 89 15.20 -21.20 -19.95
C ARG A 89 16.17 -20.02 -19.84
N GLU A 90 17.05 -19.84 -20.82
CA GLU A 90 18.07 -18.77 -20.81
C GLU A 90 17.45 -17.37 -20.94
N CYS A 91 16.30 -17.27 -21.61
CA CYS A 91 15.58 -16.01 -21.82
C CYS A 91 14.54 -15.72 -20.73
N GLY A 92 14.34 -16.61 -19.76
CA GLY A 92 13.40 -16.41 -18.66
C GLY A 92 11.93 -16.44 -19.11
N ILE A 93 11.62 -17.30 -20.08
CA ILE A 93 10.28 -17.43 -20.65
C ILE A 93 9.42 -18.29 -19.73
N GLY A 94 8.23 -17.78 -19.38
CA GLY A 94 7.36 -18.41 -18.38
C GLY A 94 7.83 -18.19 -16.93
N MET A 95 8.95 -17.49 -16.71
CA MET A 95 9.39 -17.09 -15.36
C MET A 95 8.57 -15.89 -14.90
N VAL A 96 7.68 -16.12 -13.94
CA VAL A 96 6.94 -15.06 -13.25
C VAL A 96 7.59 -14.86 -11.89
N VAL A 97 8.11 -13.66 -11.65
CA VAL A 97 8.59 -13.29 -10.31
C VAL A 97 7.40 -12.75 -9.52
N THR A 98 7.10 -13.37 -8.38
CA THR A 98 5.98 -12.95 -7.54
C THR A 98 6.38 -11.80 -6.60
N PRO A 99 5.44 -10.97 -6.14
CA PRO A 99 5.72 -9.94 -5.12
C PRO A 99 6.39 -10.51 -3.86
N GLU A 100 5.96 -11.69 -3.42
CA GLU A 100 6.48 -12.37 -2.23
C GLU A 100 7.96 -12.75 -2.40
N GLN A 101 8.36 -13.20 -3.60
CA GLN A 101 9.78 -13.48 -3.88
C GLN A 101 10.63 -12.20 -3.81
N ILE A 102 10.08 -11.06 -4.25
CA ILE A 102 10.76 -9.76 -4.17
C ILE A 102 10.88 -9.32 -2.71
N GLU A 103 9.80 -9.44 -1.93
CA GLU A 103 9.77 -9.15 -0.50
C GLU A 103 10.84 -9.95 0.25
N GLU A 104 10.88 -11.28 0.08
CA GLU A 104 11.88 -12.16 0.70
C GLU A 104 13.32 -11.83 0.26
N ALA A 105 13.53 -11.52 -1.03
CA ALA A 105 14.84 -11.18 -1.54
C ALA A 105 15.37 -9.85 -0.98
N VAL A 106 14.48 -8.86 -0.85
CA VAL A 106 14.77 -7.54 -0.26
C VAL A 106 14.99 -7.68 1.24
N GLU A 107 14.15 -8.43 1.95
CA GLU A 107 14.29 -8.68 3.39
C GLU A 107 15.63 -9.35 3.69
N ALA A 108 16.01 -10.36 2.90
CA ALA A 108 17.31 -11.02 3.04
C ALA A 108 18.49 -10.06 2.82
N ALA A 109 18.38 -9.14 1.86
CA ALA A 109 19.41 -8.11 1.62
C ALA A 109 19.48 -7.12 2.79
N ILE A 110 18.33 -6.69 3.33
CA ILE A 110 18.26 -5.80 4.49
C ILE A 110 18.85 -6.48 5.73
N CYS A 111 18.48 -7.73 6.01
CA CYS A 111 19.00 -8.51 7.13
C CYS A 111 20.53 -8.62 7.10
N LYS A 112 21.11 -8.83 5.92
CA LYS A 112 22.57 -8.89 5.73
C LYS A 112 23.28 -7.57 6.03
N HIS A 113 22.63 -6.43 5.78
CA HIS A 113 23.20 -5.09 6.00
C HIS A 113 22.61 -4.35 7.21
N ARG A 114 21.83 -5.05 8.06
CA ARG A 114 21.00 -4.44 9.12
C ARG A 114 21.79 -3.52 10.07
N THR A 115 22.95 -3.97 10.53
CA THR A 115 23.80 -3.19 11.46
C THR A 115 24.26 -1.87 10.82
N ARG A 116 24.66 -1.91 9.54
CA ARG A 116 25.09 -0.72 8.80
C ARG A 116 23.91 0.19 8.49
N LEU A 117 22.78 -0.37 8.05
CA LEU A 117 21.54 0.37 7.81
C LEU A 117 21.07 1.15 9.03
N LEU A 118 21.08 0.54 10.22
CA LEU A 118 20.69 1.23 11.46
C LEU A 118 21.68 2.35 11.85
N SER A 119 22.98 2.15 11.59
CA SER A 119 24.01 3.16 11.92
C SER A 119 24.12 4.31 10.92
N GLU A 120 24.00 4.04 9.62
CA GLU A 120 24.14 5.00 8.53
C GLU A 120 22.78 5.63 8.17
N ARG A 121 21.67 5.03 8.61
CA ARG A 121 20.29 5.39 8.25
C ARG A 121 20.15 5.63 6.74
N TYR A 122 19.64 6.79 6.33
CA TYR A 122 19.43 7.15 4.93
C TYR A 122 20.71 7.58 4.20
N HIS A 123 21.87 7.62 4.86
CA HIS A 123 23.17 7.79 4.21
C HIS A 123 23.70 6.48 3.62
N PHE A 124 23.11 5.35 4.00
CA PHE A 124 23.47 4.06 3.43
C PHE A 124 23.19 4.03 1.92
N ASN A 125 24.08 3.39 1.15
CA ASN A 125 23.88 3.25 -0.28
C ASN A 125 22.82 2.18 -0.58
N MET A 126 21.56 2.60 -0.72
CA MET A 126 20.42 1.73 -1.06
C MET A 126 20.59 0.96 -2.37
N GLY A 127 21.50 1.41 -3.25
CA GLY A 127 21.88 0.69 -4.46
C GLY A 127 22.44 -0.71 -4.19
N VAL A 128 23.04 -0.94 -3.02
CA VAL A 128 23.53 -2.26 -2.60
C VAL A 128 22.38 -3.25 -2.42
N LEU A 129 21.28 -2.83 -1.78
CA LEU A 129 20.11 -3.68 -1.53
C LEU A 129 19.43 -4.06 -2.85
N MET A 130 19.21 -3.06 -3.72
CA MET A 130 18.63 -3.31 -5.06
C MET A 130 19.52 -4.23 -5.90
N GLY A 131 20.85 -4.08 -5.81
CA GLY A 131 21.81 -4.93 -6.51
C GLY A 131 21.75 -6.39 -6.04
N GLU A 132 21.71 -6.62 -4.72
CA GLU A 132 21.59 -7.96 -4.15
C GLU A 132 20.24 -8.60 -4.48
N ALA A 133 19.13 -7.87 -4.34
CA ALA A 133 17.79 -8.37 -4.72
C ALA A 133 17.73 -8.73 -6.21
N ARG A 134 18.28 -7.89 -7.09
CA ARG A 134 18.35 -8.15 -8.54
C ARG A 134 19.24 -9.35 -8.88
N SER A 135 20.30 -9.61 -8.11
CA SER A 135 21.16 -10.77 -8.32
C SER A 135 20.44 -12.10 -8.04
N LYS A 136 19.49 -12.11 -7.09
CA LYS A 136 18.65 -13.27 -6.79
C LYS A 136 17.48 -13.39 -7.77
N LEU A 137 16.90 -12.26 -8.16
CA LEU A 137 15.72 -12.19 -9.01
C LEU A 137 16.05 -11.53 -10.34
N LYS A 138 16.78 -12.27 -11.19
CA LYS A 138 17.26 -11.77 -12.48
C LYS A 138 16.12 -11.14 -13.29
N TRP A 139 14.97 -11.81 -13.38
CA TRP A 139 13.83 -11.44 -14.24
C TRP A 139 12.82 -10.48 -13.60
N ALA A 140 13.07 -9.98 -12.39
CA ALA A 140 12.16 -9.07 -11.71
C ALA A 140 12.22 -7.66 -12.29
N ASP A 141 11.08 -6.95 -12.27
CA ASP A 141 11.03 -5.53 -12.60
C ASP A 141 11.83 -4.72 -11.56
N GLY A 142 12.85 -4.01 -12.03
CA GLY A 142 13.70 -3.19 -11.17
C GLY A 142 12.96 -2.05 -10.44
N LYS A 143 11.85 -1.56 -10.99
CA LYS A 143 10.99 -0.57 -10.32
C LYS A 143 10.24 -1.19 -9.15
N ILE A 144 9.75 -2.42 -9.30
CA ILE A 144 9.06 -3.14 -8.21
C ILE A 144 10.06 -3.45 -7.09
N ILE A 145 11.26 -3.95 -7.42
CA ILE A 145 12.34 -4.16 -6.44
C ILE A 145 12.65 -2.85 -5.69
N LYS A 146 12.77 -1.74 -6.42
CA LYS A 146 13.06 -0.43 -5.80
C LYS A 146 11.98 -0.02 -4.81
N ASN A 147 10.70 -0.10 -5.21
CA ASN A 147 9.59 0.28 -4.35
C ASN A 147 9.56 -0.57 -3.07
N GLU A 148 9.84 -1.87 -3.19
CA GLU A 148 9.89 -2.78 -2.03
C GLU A 148 11.06 -2.46 -1.10
N VAL A 149 12.25 -2.16 -1.65
CA VAL A 149 13.40 -1.69 -0.86
C VAL A 149 13.07 -0.41 -0.11
N ASP A 150 12.48 0.58 -0.80
CA ASP A 150 12.12 1.86 -0.20
C ASP A 150 11.10 1.66 0.95
N LEU A 151 10.13 0.76 0.78
CA LEU A 151 9.12 0.40 1.77
C LEU A 151 9.71 -0.27 3.01
N GLN A 152 10.48 -1.36 2.84
CA GLN A 152 11.05 -2.08 3.98
C GLN A 152 12.11 -1.26 4.73
N VAL A 153 12.88 -0.42 4.02
CA VAL A 153 13.83 0.50 4.66
C VAL A 153 13.10 1.57 5.46
N LEU A 154 12.00 2.12 4.95
CA LEU A 154 11.14 3.05 5.70
C LEU A 154 10.59 2.39 6.96
N ASN A 155 10.12 1.15 6.88
CA ASN A 155 9.64 0.39 8.04
C ASN A 155 10.74 0.14 9.07
N LEU A 156 11.97 -0.11 8.63
CA LEU A 156 13.11 -0.36 9.52
C LEU A 156 13.67 0.91 10.18
N LEU A 157 13.77 2.02 9.43
CA LEU A 157 14.45 3.23 9.88
C LEU A 157 13.50 4.31 10.41
N GLY A 158 12.21 4.23 10.08
CA GLY A 158 11.25 5.31 10.30
C GLY A 158 11.48 6.50 9.36
N PRO A 159 10.72 7.60 9.50
CA PRO A 159 10.81 8.75 8.60
C PRO A 159 12.20 9.40 8.57
N LYS A 160 12.52 10.06 7.46
CA LYS A 160 13.76 10.84 7.30
C LYS A 160 13.76 12.01 8.28
N THR A 161 14.84 12.13 9.04
CA THR A 161 15.07 13.24 9.98
C THR A 161 15.87 14.36 9.31
N GLU A 162 15.93 15.56 9.91
CA GLU A 162 16.76 16.67 9.40
C GLU A 162 18.25 16.28 9.29
N ALA A 163 18.74 15.46 10.23
CA ALA A 163 20.10 14.91 10.18
C ALA A 163 20.34 13.96 8.99
N ASP A 164 19.30 13.31 8.46
CA ASP A 164 19.38 12.46 7.27
C ASP A 164 19.44 13.27 5.96
N LEU A 165 19.12 14.57 6.00
CA LEU A 165 19.15 15.49 4.86
C LEU A 165 20.50 16.21 4.72
N GLU A 166 21.36 16.16 5.73
CA GLU A 166 22.70 16.74 5.71
C GLU A 166 23.65 15.92 4.83
N LYS A 167 24.14 16.50 3.74
CA LYS A 167 25.05 15.79 2.83
C LYS A 167 26.43 15.59 3.47
N LYS A 168 26.86 14.33 3.69
CA LYS A 168 28.28 14.01 3.88
C LYS A 168 29.13 14.46 2.68
N SER A 169 30.29 15.04 2.97
CA SER A 169 31.26 15.57 2.00
C SER A 169 31.71 14.51 0.98
N LYS A 170 31.56 14.81 -0.31
CA LYS A 170 31.92 13.92 -1.43
C LYS A 170 33.37 14.12 -1.90
N ASN A 171 34.04 13.03 -2.28
CA ASN A 171 35.10 13.04 -3.31
C ASN A 171 34.58 12.43 -4.63
N PRO A 172 35.11 12.79 -5.82
CA PRO A 172 34.30 12.92 -7.04
C PRO A 172 34.54 11.88 -8.16
N LYS A 173 33.48 11.62 -8.94
CA LYS A 173 33.36 11.41 -10.43
C LYS A 173 32.21 10.41 -10.72
N ALA A 174 31.39 10.50 -11.79
CA ALA A 174 31.34 11.36 -12.97
C ALA A 174 29.87 11.57 -13.43
N ARG A 175 29.68 12.63 -14.23
CA ARG A 175 28.44 13.16 -14.84
C ARG A 175 27.74 12.17 -15.79
N ASN A 176 26.41 12.26 -15.87
CA ASN A 176 25.72 12.75 -17.08
C ASN A 176 24.25 13.11 -16.77
N THR A 177 23.78 14.17 -17.43
CA THR A 177 22.58 14.97 -17.17
C THR A 177 21.48 14.75 -18.22
N GLU A 178 20.23 14.71 -17.72
CA GLU A 178 18.94 15.26 -18.23
C GLU A 178 18.27 14.70 -19.51
N PRO A 179 16.94 14.88 -19.76
CA PRO A 179 15.95 15.75 -19.07
C PRO A 179 14.57 15.14 -18.71
N GLU A 180 13.78 15.93 -17.97
CA GLU A 180 12.35 15.80 -17.64
C GLU A 180 11.37 16.19 -18.77
N GLN A 181 10.07 15.95 -18.50
CA GLN A 181 8.80 16.40 -19.15
C GLN A 181 8.14 15.31 -20.02
N GLY A 182 6.84 14.98 -19.94
CA GLY A 182 5.69 15.41 -19.14
C GLY A 182 4.39 14.87 -19.80
N LYS A 183 3.36 14.50 -18.99
CA LYS A 183 1.88 14.38 -19.21
C LYS A 183 1.34 13.84 -20.58
N SER A 184 0.35 12.93 -20.71
CA SER A 184 -1.10 13.08 -20.35
C SER A 184 -1.94 11.84 -20.81
N VAL A 185 -2.94 11.41 -20.01
CA VAL A 185 -4.40 11.07 -20.21
C VAL A 185 -4.90 10.61 -21.63
N VAL A 186 -5.76 9.59 -21.88
CA VAL A 186 -7.27 9.47 -21.75
C VAL A 186 -7.74 8.07 -22.29
N VAL A 187 -8.48 7.18 -21.57
CA VAL A 187 -9.96 6.86 -21.42
C VAL A 187 -10.64 5.94 -22.49
N GLU A 188 -11.27 4.84 -21.98
CA GLU A 188 -12.48 4.01 -22.36
C GLU A 188 -12.70 3.41 -23.78
N ASN A 189 -13.52 2.35 -24.02
CA ASN A 189 -14.25 1.29 -23.29
C ASN A 189 -14.79 0.27 -24.33
N GLY A 190 -15.16 -0.95 -23.90
CA GLY A 190 -16.05 -1.85 -24.65
C GLY A 190 -16.28 -3.22 -23.97
N GLU A 191 -17.45 -3.42 -23.36
CA GLU A 191 -17.98 -4.67 -22.75
C GLU A 191 -18.84 -5.50 -23.75
N PRO A 192 -19.40 -6.70 -23.40
CA PRO A 192 -19.29 -7.51 -22.17
C PRO A 192 -18.98 -9.02 -22.39
N HIS A 193 -18.25 -9.63 -21.46
CA HIS A 193 -18.52 -11.02 -21.03
C HIS A 193 -18.32 -11.10 -19.51
N GLN A 194 -19.26 -11.76 -18.84
CA GLN A 194 -19.40 -11.76 -17.38
C GLN A 194 -18.39 -12.71 -16.73
N GLU A 195 -17.13 -12.30 -16.65
CA GLU A 195 -16.12 -12.88 -15.77
C GLU A 195 -16.07 -12.08 -14.47
N THR A 196 -16.25 -12.75 -13.33
CA THR A 196 -16.05 -12.14 -12.01
C THR A 196 -14.58 -11.74 -11.88
N LYS A 197 -14.29 -10.43 -12.00
CA LYS A 197 -12.94 -9.86 -11.80
C LYS A 197 -12.34 -10.35 -10.48
N SER A 198 -11.02 -10.54 -10.45
CA SER A 198 -10.35 -10.98 -9.23
C SER A 198 -10.61 -10.01 -8.07
N LEU A 199 -10.65 -10.52 -6.83
CA LEU A 199 -10.91 -9.69 -5.63
C LEU A 199 -9.95 -8.48 -5.57
N MET A 200 -8.69 -8.66 -5.95
CA MET A 200 -7.69 -7.60 -5.95
C MET A 200 -7.98 -6.52 -7.00
N GLU A 201 -8.52 -6.88 -8.17
CA GLU A 201 -8.95 -5.91 -9.18
C GLU A 201 -10.20 -5.15 -8.75
N GLN A 202 -11.11 -5.80 -8.02
CA GLN A 202 -12.29 -5.15 -7.44
C GLN A 202 -11.92 -4.16 -6.33
N LEU A 203 -10.83 -4.40 -5.61
CA LEU A 203 -10.38 -3.58 -4.47
C LEU A 203 -9.37 -2.48 -4.85
N ARG A 204 -8.97 -2.36 -6.12
CA ARG A 204 -8.16 -1.20 -6.57
C ARG A 204 -8.96 0.08 -6.42
N GLY A 205 -8.36 1.13 -5.85
CA GLY A 205 -9.05 2.40 -5.53
C GLY A 205 -9.76 3.06 -6.72
N GLU A 206 -9.27 2.85 -7.94
CA GLU A 206 -9.90 3.30 -9.18
C GLU A 206 -11.24 2.61 -9.48
N ALA A 207 -11.40 1.34 -9.07
CA ALA A 207 -12.65 0.59 -9.21
C ALA A 207 -13.70 0.98 -8.15
N LEU A 208 -13.25 1.42 -6.97
CA LEU A 208 -14.12 1.80 -5.83
C LEU A 208 -14.39 3.31 -5.73
N LYS A 209 -13.74 4.14 -6.56
CA LYS A 209 -13.82 5.62 -6.52
C LYS A 209 -13.45 6.21 -5.16
N PHE A 210 -12.59 5.55 -4.40
CA PHE A 210 -12.08 6.11 -3.14
C PHE A 210 -11.04 7.21 -3.41
N HIS A 211 -10.90 8.12 -2.46
CA HIS A 211 -9.95 9.22 -2.57
C HIS A 211 -8.51 8.70 -2.51
N LYS A 212 -7.56 9.46 -3.06
CA LYS A 212 -6.14 9.17 -2.86
C LYS A 212 -5.71 9.60 -1.46
N PRO A 213 -4.69 8.97 -0.85
CA PRO A 213 -4.11 9.44 0.42
C PRO A 213 -3.76 10.93 0.35
N GLY A 214 -4.16 11.70 1.37
CA GLY A 214 -3.98 13.16 1.42
C GLY A 214 -5.05 13.97 0.66
N GLU A 215 -5.97 13.32 -0.06
CA GLU A 215 -7.06 13.98 -0.79
C GLU A 215 -8.43 13.83 -0.10
N ASN A 216 -8.44 13.64 1.22
CA ASN A 216 -9.67 13.44 2.01
C ASN A 216 -10.70 14.55 1.81
N TYR A 217 -10.24 15.79 1.60
CA TYR A 217 -11.09 16.95 1.33
C TYR A 217 -11.95 16.87 0.06
N LYS A 218 -11.75 15.85 -0.79
CA LYS A 218 -12.56 15.60 -1.98
C LYS A 218 -13.72 14.65 -1.73
N THR A 219 -13.81 14.00 -0.57
CA THR A 219 -14.90 13.07 -0.27
C THR A 219 -16.16 13.80 0.14
N ASP A 220 -17.31 13.20 -0.16
CA ASP A 220 -18.61 13.71 0.25
C ASP A 220 -18.67 13.85 1.79
N GLY A 221 -19.19 14.99 2.26
CA GLY A 221 -19.33 15.28 3.69
C GLY A 221 -18.05 15.72 4.41
N TYR A 222 -16.88 15.78 3.74
CA TYR A 222 -15.64 16.19 4.41
C TYR A 222 -15.63 17.69 4.76
N VAL A 223 -15.38 18.02 6.02
CA VAL A 223 -15.34 19.40 6.49
C VAL A 223 -13.93 19.98 6.35
N VAL A 224 -13.79 21.00 5.51
CA VAL A 224 -12.53 21.75 5.35
C VAL A 224 -12.49 22.89 6.37
N THR A 225 -11.65 22.73 7.39
CA THR A 225 -11.35 23.75 8.40
C THR A 225 -10.13 24.58 7.97
N PRO A 226 -9.86 25.74 8.61
CA PRO A 226 -8.65 26.52 8.34
C PRO A 226 -7.34 25.75 8.52
N ASN A 227 -7.34 24.69 9.34
CA ASN A 227 -6.16 23.87 9.61
C ASN A 227 -6.06 22.62 8.73
N THR A 228 -7.09 22.29 7.95
CA THR A 228 -7.18 21.01 7.23
C THR A 228 -6.00 20.77 6.29
N MET A 229 -5.59 21.77 5.51
CA MET A 229 -4.46 21.59 4.57
C MET A 229 -3.12 21.40 5.30
N ASN A 230 -2.94 22.07 6.43
CA ASN A 230 -1.73 21.90 7.26
C ASN A 230 -1.72 20.52 7.93
N LEU A 231 -2.87 20.01 8.37
CA LEU A 231 -3.00 18.68 8.94
C LEU A 231 -2.75 17.59 7.89
N LEU A 232 -3.30 17.74 6.68
CA LEU A 232 -3.05 16.81 5.57
C LEU A 232 -1.58 16.82 5.12
N LYS A 233 -0.92 17.98 5.17
CA LYS A 233 0.53 18.06 4.92
C LYS A 233 1.31 17.24 5.96
N LYS A 234 1.04 17.42 7.25
CA LYS A 234 1.67 16.62 8.33
C LYS A 234 1.36 15.13 8.20
N HIS A 235 0.13 14.81 7.82
CA HIS A 235 -0.28 13.44 7.55
C HIS A 235 0.57 12.82 6.43
N LEU A 236 0.74 13.52 5.30
CA LEU A 236 1.59 13.05 4.20
C LEU A 236 3.07 12.97 4.56
N GLU A 237 3.56 13.83 5.44
CA GLU A 237 4.94 13.72 5.98
C GLU A 237 5.15 12.43 6.78
N VAL A 238 4.11 11.95 7.47
CA VAL A 238 4.14 10.69 8.24
C VAL A 238 3.89 9.47 7.37
N THR A 239 2.97 9.57 6.41
CA THR A 239 2.50 8.41 5.62
C THR A 239 3.17 8.25 4.27
N ASP A 240 3.88 9.26 3.79
CA ASP A 240 4.44 9.34 2.42
C ASP A 240 3.41 9.03 1.32
N GLY A 241 2.14 9.36 1.58
CA GLY A 241 1.04 9.08 0.65
C GLY A 241 0.65 7.60 0.54
N GLN A 242 1.09 6.75 1.47
CA GLN A 242 0.73 5.33 1.53
C GLN A 242 -0.72 5.14 2.00
N VAL A 243 -1.43 4.16 1.40
CA VAL A 243 -2.73 3.71 1.91
C VAL A 243 -2.55 3.02 3.27
N ARG A 244 -3.35 3.44 4.25
CA ARG A 244 -3.39 2.89 5.61
C ARG A 244 -4.84 2.59 5.99
N THR A 245 -5.12 1.33 6.33
CA THR A 245 -6.42 0.82 6.80
C THR A 245 -6.26 0.17 8.17
N ARG A 246 -7.37 -0.20 8.82
CA ARG A 246 -7.34 -1.04 10.03
C ARG A 246 -8.51 -2.00 10.09
N PHE A 247 -8.27 -3.18 10.62
CA PHE A 247 -9.29 -4.12 11.04
C PHE A 247 -9.35 -4.13 12.58
N PRO A 248 -10.44 -3.61 13.18
CA PRO A 248 -10.53 -3.49 14.63
C PRO A 248 -11.54 -4.45 15.28
N PRO A 249 -11.20 -5.74 15.48
CA PRO A 249 -12.10 -6.68 16.13
C PRO A 249 -12.10 -6.52 17.66
N GLU A 250 -13.25 -6.78 18.28
CA GLU A 250 -13.30 -7.01 19.74
C GLU A 250 -12.67 -8.37 20.07
N PRO A 251 -11.75 -8.45 21.04
CA PRO A 251 -11.05 -9.69 21.44
C PRO A 251 -11.88 -10.59 22.40
N ASN A 252 -13.19 -10.37 22.49
CA ASN A 252 -14.11 -11.14 23.34
C ASN A 252 -14.98 -12.14 22.55
N GLY A 253 -14.90 -12.11 21.20
CA GLY A 253 -15.83 -12.81 20.31
C GLY A 253 -15.15 -13.76 19.32
N ILE A 254 -15.91 -14.74 18.85
CA ILE A 254 -15.50 -15.63 17.75
C ILE A 254 -15.80 -14.92 16.42
N LEU A 255 -14.79 -14.81 15.56
CA LEU A 255 -15.00 -14.31 14.21
C LEU A 255 -15.91 -15.27 13.43
N HIS A 256 -17.09 -14.78 13.02
CA HIS A 256 -17.96 -15.45 12.05
C HIS A 256 -17.68 -14.99 10.61
N ILE A 257 -18.33 -15.61 9.63
CA ILE A 257 -18.14 -15.35 8.18
C ILE A 257 -18.32 -13.88 7.76
N GLY A 258 -19.08 -13.09 8.52
CA GLY A 258 -19.23 -11.65 8.27
C GLY A 258 -17.90 -10.90 8.40
N HIS A 259 -17.04 -11.32 9.33
CA HIS A 259 -15.70 -10.77 9.50
C HIS A 259 -14.78 -11.09 8.33
N ALA A 260 -15.01 -12.19 7.59
CA ALA A 260 -14.23 -12.47 6.38
C ALA A 260 -14.37 -11.35 5.35
N LYS A 261 -15.55 -10.72 5.25
CA LYS A 261 -15.74 -9.52 4.40
C LYS A 261 -14.94 -8.34 4.94
N ALA A 262 -15.00 -8.07 6.24
CA ALA A 262 -14.27 -6.96 6.87
C ALA A 262 -12.74 -7.11 6.73
N ILE A 263 -12.22 -8.33 6.92
CA ILE A 263 -10.80 -8.66 6.74
C ILE A 263 -10.40 -8.47 5.28
N ASN A 264 -11.10 -9.10 4.34
CA ASN A 264 -10.79 -8.96 2.92
C ASN A 264 -10.89 -7.51 2.43
N PHE A 265 -11.83 -6.73 2.96
CA PHE A 265 -11.97 -5.34 2.55
C PHE A 265 -10.85 -4.47 3.12
N ASN A 266 -10.54 -4.55 4.42
CA ASN A 266 -9.50 -3.72 5.03
C ASN A 266 -8.09 -4.13 4.60
N PHE A 267 -7.75 -5.41 4.71
CA PHE A 267 -6.44 -5.92 4.33
C PHE A 267 -6.27 -6.00 2.82
N GLY A 268 -7.29 -6.47 2.11
CA GLY A 268 -7.25 -6.55 0.65
C GLY A 268 -7.19 -5.18 -0.01
N PHE A 269 -7.88 -4.16 0.52
CA PHE A 269 -7.76 -2.79 0.00
C PHE A 269 -6.35 -2.22 0.21
N ALA A 270 -5.76 -2.42 1.40
CA ALA A 270 -4.36 -2.05 1.62
C ALA A 270 -3.44 -2.78 0.63
N LYS A 271 -3.53 -4.12 0.55
CA LYS A 271 -2.70 -4.94 -0.35
C LYS A 271 -2.85 -4.53 -1.82
N ALA A 272 -4.08 -4.25 -2.28
CA ALA A 272 -4.36 -3.89 -3.67
C ALA A 272 -3.82 -2.52 -4.07
N ASN A 273 -3.56 -1.64 -3.09
CA ASN A 273 -3.10 -0.28 -3.31
C ASN A 273 -1.69 -0.02 -2.73
N GLY A 274 -0.89 -1.07 -2.47
CA GLY A 274 0.47 -0.94 -1.94
C GLY A 274 0.55 -0.32 -0.55
N GLY A 275 -0.52 -0.48 0.23
CA GLY A 275 -0.69 0.07 1.57
C GLY A 275 -0.46 -0.95 2.68
N ILE A 276 -0.72 -0.50 3.90
CA ILE A 276 -0.63 -1.30 5.13
C ILE A 276 -1.97 -1.37 5.84
N CYS A 277 -2.19 -2.44 6.59
CA CYS A 277 -3.38 -2.62 7.43
C CYS A 277 -2.95 -2.97 8.86
N PHE A 278 -3.48 -2.21 9.82
CA PHE A 278 -3.33 -2.48 11.25
C PHE A 278 -4.34 -3.55 11.69
N LEU A 279 -3.91 -4.49 12.51
CA LEU A 279 -4.82 -5.30 13.33
C LEU A 279 -4.90 -4.61 14.69
N ARG A 280 -5.99 -3.89 14.94
CA ARG A 280 -6.14 -3.09 16.16
C ARG A 280 -7.18 -3.71 17.08
N TYR A 281 -6.78 -4.45 18.09
CA TYR A 281 -7.75 -5.02 19.03
C TYR A 281 -8.52 -3.91 19.74
N ASP A 282 -9.86 -4.00 19.71
CA ASP A 282 -10.73 -3.14 20.49
C ASP A 282 -10.87 -3.70 21.91
N ASP A 283 -9.91 -3.35 22.75
CA ASP A 283 -9.91 -3.65 24.18
C ASP A 283 -10.39 -2.44 25.01
N THR A 284 -11.28 -1.61 24.47
CA THR A 284 -11.82 -0.46 25.25
C THR A 284 -12.65 -0.91 26.45
N ASN A 285 -13.18 -2.14 26.42
CA ASN A 285 -13.96 -2.73 27.49
C ASN A 285 -13.06 -3.60 28.40
N PRO A 286 -12.94 -3.29 29.70
CA PRO A 286 -12.10 -4.06 30.64
C PRO A 286 -12.69 -5.42 31.05
N GLU A 287 -13.42 -6.11 30.16
CA GLU A 287 -13.99 -7.42 30.44
C GLU A 287 -12.92 -8.51 30.51
N LYS A 288 -13.29 -9.68 31.08
CA LYS A 288 -12.39 -10.83 31.14
C LYS A 288 -12.21 -11.42 29.75
N GLU A 289 -11.19 -10.95 29.07
CA GLU A 289 -10.77 -11.50 27.79
C GLU A 289 -9.97 -12.79 27.99
N GLU A 290 -10.25 -13.77 27.14
CA GLU A 290 -9.50 -15.02 27.10
C GLU A 290 -8.47 -14.96 25.98
N GLU A 291 -7.21 -15.28 26.28
CA GLU A 291 -6.09 -15.26 25.32
C GLU A 291 -6.38 -16.04 24.02
N LYS A 292 -7.22 -17.08 24.11
CA LYS A 292 -7.67 -17.90 22.97
C LYS A 292 -8.34 -17.08 21.85
N TYR A 293 -9.01 -15.97 22.17
CA TYR A 293 -9.68 -15.14 21.17
C TYR A 293 -8.68 -14.26 20.43
N PHE A 294 -7.67 -13.73 21.13
CA PHE A 294 -6.57 -12.99 20.52
C PHE A 294 -5.83 -13.83 19.49
N THR A 295 -5.38 -15.02 19.89
CA THR A 295 -4.66 -15.94 19.01
C THR A 295 -5.56 -16.37 17.85
N GLY A 296 -6.81 -16.74 18.14
CA GLY A 296 -7.76 -17.17 17.11
C GLY A 296 -8.08 -16.10 16.06
N ILE A 297 -8.18 -14.82 16.45
CA ILE A 297 -8.38 -13.71 15.51
C ILE A 297 -7.16 -13.57 14.59
N LEU A 298 -5.95 -13.58 15.14
CA LEU A 298 -4.72 -13.45 14.36
C LEU A 298 -4.56 -14.65 13.41
N ASP A 299 -4.81 -15.86 13.90
CA ASP A 299 -4.77 -17.10 13.12
C ASP A 299 -5.73 -17.03 11.92
N ILE A 300 -6.94 -16.50 12.11
CA ILE A 300 -7.92 -16.35 11.01
C ILE A 300 -7.46 -15.31 9.99
N VAL A 301 -6.90 -14.18 10.43
CA VAL A 301 -6.35 -13.16 9.53
C VAL A 301 -5.22 -13.76 8.67
N GLN A 302 -4.31 -14.50 9.30
CA GLN A 302 -3.22 -15.20 8.62
C GLN A 302 -3.72 -16.33 7.71
N TRP A 303 -4.71 -17.09 8.16
CA TRP A 303 -5.34 -18.16 7.38
C TRP A 303 -6.03 -17.65 6.12
N LEU A 304 -6.61 -16.44 6.16
CA LEU A 304 -7.15 -15.75 4.99
C LEU A 304 -6.07 -15.13 4.07
N GLY A 305 -4.78 -15.32 4.39
CA GLY A 305 -3.66 -14.91 3.56
C GLY A 305 -3.23 -13.45 3.74
N TYR A 306 -3.55 -12.84 4.88
CA TYR A 306 -3.16 -11.48 5.21
C TYR A 306 -2.25 -11.43 6.44
N THR A 307 -1.29 -10.51 6.42
CA THR A 307 -0.38 -10.26 7.54
C THR A 307 -0.58 -8.82 8.02
N PRO A 308 -0.88 -8.60 9.31
CA PRO A 308 -0.90 -7.26 9.89
C PRO A 308 0.45 -6.58 9.79
N TYR A 309 0.46 -5.31 9.37
CA TYR A 309 1.66 -4.48 9.44
C TYR A 309 2.12 -4.29 10.90
N ALA A 310 1.15 -4.01 11.78
CA ALA A 310 1.35 -3.94 13.21
C ALA A 310 0.09 -4.43 13.91
N VAL A 311 0.30 -5.04 15.07
CA VAL A 311 -0.76 -5.41 16.01
C VAL A 311 -0.78 -4.36 17.11
N THR A 312 -1.84 -3.57 17.17
CA THR A 312 -2.03 -2.49 18.15
C THR A 312 -3.26 -2.76 19.00
N HIS A 313 -3.39 -2.06 20.11
CA HIS A 313 -4.55 -2.14 21.00
C HIS A 313 -5.13 -0.75 21.21
N ALA A 314 -6.43 -0.63 21.35
CA ALA A 314 -7.06 0.64 21.71
C ALA A 314 -6.52 1.17 23.05
N SER A 315 -6.23 0.26 23.99
CA SER A 315 -5.63 0.57 25.29
C SER A 315 -4.22 1.17 25.23
N ASP A 316 -3.49 0.98 24.13
CA ASP A 316 -2.19 1.61 23.91
C ASP A 316 -2.31 3.15 23.85
N TYR A 317 -3.51 3.66 23.56
CA TYR A 317 -3.79 5.09 23.36
C TYR A 317 -4.60 5.74 24.50
N PHE A 318 -4.83 5.05 25.63
CA PHE A 318 -5.68 5.59 26.70
C PHE A 318 -5.18 6.92 27.27
N ASP A 319 -3.86 7.12 27.37
CA ASP A 319 -3.29 8.38 27.87
C ASP A 319 -3.60 9.55 26.90
N GLU A 320 -3.42 9.36 25.59
CA GLU A 320 -3.74 10.33 24.53
C GLU A 320 -5.24 10.60 24.43
N LEU A 321 -6.06 9.55 24.43
CA LEU A 321 -7.52 9.66 24.39
C LEU A 321 -8.02 10.48 25.59
N TYR A 322 -7.46 10.22 26.78
CA TYR A 322 -7.80 10.99 27.98
C TYR A 322 -7.38 12.47 27.83
N ALA A 323 -6.20 12.74 27.30
CA ALA A 323 -5.73 14.11 27.07
C ALA A 323 -6.63 14.87 26.08
N LEU A 324 -7.06 14.22 24.99
CA LEU A 324 -8.00 14.76 24.01
C LEU A 324 -9.38 15.01 24.62
N ALA A 325 -9.84 14.14 25.52
CA ALA A 325 -11.11 14.32 26.23
C ALA A 325 -11.08 15.55 27.15
N VAL A 326 -9.96 15.76 27.85
CA VAL A 326 -9.73 16.97 28.65
C VAL A 326 -9.71 18.22 27.77
N ASP A 327 -9.08 18.17 26.61
CA ASP A 327 -9.06 19.29 25.66
C ASP A 327 -10.47 19.60 25.12
N LEU A 328 -11.28 18.57 24.85
CA LEU A 328 -12.67 18.71 24.41
C LEU A 328 -13.52 19.44 25.46
N VAL A 329 -13.33 19.14 26.74
CA VAL A 329 -13.98 19.85 27.85
C VAL A 329 -13.51 21.30 27.92
N LYS A 330 -12.20 21.56 27.81
CA LYS A 330 -11.64 22.93 27.84
C LYS A 330 -12.18 23.81 26.71
N ARG A 331 -12.45 23.22 25.54
CA ARG A 331 -13.06 23.92 24.40
C ARG A 331 -14.58 24.07 24.50
N GLY A 332 -15.20 23.54 25.56
CA GLY A 332 -16.66 23.62 25.76
C GLY A 332 -17.48 22.67 24.90
N HIS A 333 -16.84 21.67 24.27
CA HIS A 333 -17.47 20.67 23.42
C HIS A 333 -17.73 19.34 24.14
N ALA A 334 -17.41 19.25 25.42
CA ALA A 334 -17.82 18.15 26.27
C ALA A 334 -18.08 18.67 27.68
N TYR A 335 -18.91 17.92 28.40
CA TYR A 335 -19.18 18.16 29.80
C TYR A 335 -19.25 16.85 30.53
N ILE A 336 -18.89 16.88 31.81
CA ILE A 336 -19.14 15.74 32.68
C ILE A 336 -20.61 15.84 33.08
N CYS A 337 -21.40 14.85 32.67
CA CYS A 337 -22.74 14.68 33.16
C CYS A 337 -22.61 14.23 34.61
N HIS A 338 -22.75 15.19 35.52
CA HIS A 338 -22.61 15.01 36.94
C HIS A 338 -23.97 14.73 37.58
N GLN A 339 -24.01 13.63 38.31
CA GLN A 339 -23.70 13.75 39.74
C GLN A 339 -22.22 13.33 39.89
N LYS A 340 -21.32 13.90 40.71
CA LYS A 340 -20.11 14.68 40.30
C LYS A 340 -18.83 13.86 39.88
N ASP A 341 -17.64 14.47 39.75
CA ASP A 341 -16.20 14.02 39.73
C ASP A 341 -15.66 12.58 39.35
N MET A 342 -15.81 12.09 38.12
CA MET A 342 -15.39 10.73 37.65
C MET A 342 -13.92 10.26 37.86
N ARG A 343 -12.91 11.14 37.76
CA ARG A 343 -11.50 10.70 37.60
C ARG A 343 -10.85 10.10 38.86
N LYS A 344 -11.41 10.35 40.05
CA LYS A 344 -10.78 9.98 41.33
C LYS A 344 -11.34 8.69 41.94
N GLY A 345 -12.08 7.88 41.19
CA GLY A 345 -12.76 6.69 41.73
C GLY A 345 -13.79 7.03 42.82
N LYS A 346 -14.37 8.23 42.77
CA LYS A 346 -15.31 8.75 43.78
C LYS A 346 -16.79 8.44 43.47
N PHE A 347 -17.07 7.75 42.36
CA PHE A 347 -18.41 7.52 41.81
C PHE A 347 -18.56 6.06 41.43
N GLY A 348 -19.68 5.44 41.78
CA GLY A 348 -20.04 4.11 41.32
C GLY A 348 -20.16 4.01 39.79
N GLU A 349 -20.19 2.79 39.26
CA GLU A 349 -20.44 2.57 37.83
C GLU A 349 -21.79 3.18 37.42
N GLY A 350 -21.80 3.96 36.33
CA GLY A 350 -23.00 4.62 35.82
C GLY A 350 -23.41 5.91 36.54
N GLU A 351 -22.79 6.28 37.66
CA GLU A 351 -23.13 7.51 38.39
C GLU A 351 -22.69 8.80 37.66
N ALA A 352 -21.70 8.70 36.79
CA ALA A 352 -21.24 9.81 35.96
C ALA A 352 -20.74 9.33 34.59
N THR A 353 -20.90 10.20 33.59
CA THR A 353 -20.41 9.97 32.22
C THR A 353 -19.83 11.25 31.65
N LEU A 354 -18.79 11.14 30.82
CA LEU A 354 -18.37 12.24 29.98
C LEU A 354 -19.20 12.20 28.70
N ARG A 355 -19.84 13.32 28.33
CA ARG A 355 -20.65 13.40 27.13
C ARG A 355 -20.11 14.50 26.21
N MET A 356 -20.07 14.21 24.92
CA MET A 356 -19.79 15.20 23.88
C MET A 356 -21.01 16.10 23.74
N LYS A 357 -20.83 17.41 23.56
CA LYS A 357 -21.91 18.39 23.49
C LYS A 357 -22.30 18.62 22.03
N MET A 358 -23.22 17.80 21.52
CA MET A 358 -23.66 17.83 20.13
C MET A 358 -24.97 17.05 19.94
N VAL A 359 -25.64 17.29 18.80
CA VAL A 359 -26.76 16.49 18.33
C VAL A 359 -26.31 15.73 17.09
N MET A 360 -26.46 14.40 17.12
CA MET A 360 -26.14 13.52 15.99
C MET A 360 -27.21 13.65 14.89
N GLU A 361 -26.94 13.17 13.67
CA GLU A 361 -27.87 13.29 12.54
C GLU A 361 -29.18 12.54 12.76
N ASP A 362 -29.12 11.42 13.49
CA ASP A 362 -30.27 10.63 13.92
C ASP A 362 -31.09 11.27 15.08
N GLY A 363 -30.66 12.44 15.57
CA GLY A 363 -31.28 13.17 16.67
C GLY A 363 -30.81 12.73 18.06
N LYS A 364 -29.88 11.77 18.18
CA LYS A 364 -29.30 11.36 19.46
C LYS A 364 -28.50 12.53 20.04
N MET A 365 -28.88 12.94 21.25
CA MET A 365 -28.21 14.06 21.93
C MET A 365 -27.07 13.59 22.81
N ASP A 366 -25.99 14.34 22.73
CA ASP A 366 -24.80 14.26 23.56
C ASP A 366 -24.26 12.83 23.72
N PRO A 367 -23.64 12.22 22.69
CA PRO A 367 -23.10 10.87 22.79
C PRO A 367 -22.07 10.74 23.92
N VAL A 368 -22.06 9.59 24.58
CA VAL A 368 -21.15 9.31 25.70
C VAL A 368 -19.74 9.05 25.16
N ALA A 369 -18.75 9.75 25.70
CA ALA A 369 -17.33 9.56 25.40
C ALA A 369 -16.63 8.66 26.42
N TYR A 370 -16.94 8.77 27.72
CA TYR A 370 -16.33 7.93 28.78
C TYR A 370 -17.36 7.41 29.77
N ARG A 371 -17.11 6.19 30.28
CA ARG A 371 -17.86 5.53 31.35
C ARG A 371 -16.93 5.08 32.47
N ILE A 372 -17.44 5.02 33.70
CA ILE A 372 -16.74 4.41 34.83
C ILE A 372 -16.93 2.90 34.78
N LYS A 373 -15.83 2.15 34.90
CA LYS A 373 -15.83 0.70 35.13
C LYS A 373 -14.70 0.36 36.11
N TYR A 374 -14.97 -0.47 37.10
CA TYR A 374 -13.99 -0.87 38.11
C TYR A 374 -13.40 -2.26 37.88
N THR A 375 -13.90 -3.00 36.89
CA THR A 375 -13.26 -4.23 36.45
C THR A 375 -11.81 -3.95 36.02
N PRO A 376 -10.82 -4.69 36.54
CA PRO A 376 -9.43 -4.55 36.11
C PRO A 376 -9.29 -4.84 34.61
N HIS A 377 -8.58 -3.99 33.89
CA HIS A 377 -8.31 -4.19 32.47
C HIS A 377 -7.22 -5.24 32.27
N HIS A 378 -7.41 -6.17 31.32
CA HIS A 378 -6.47 -7.26 31.08
C HIS A 378 -5.01 -6.80 30.82
N ARG A 379 -4.81 -5.72 30.03
CA ARG A 379 -3.48 -5.07 29.82
C ARG A 379 -3.07 -4.01 30.84
N SER A 380 -3.97 -3.06 31.18
CA SER A 380 -3.62 -1.90 32.00
C SER A 380 -3.91 -2.06 33.50
N GLY A 381 -4.43 -3.21 33.91
CA GLY A 381 -4.76 -3.55 35.30
C GLY A 381 -5.72 -2.53 35.91
N ASP A 382 -5.39 -2.08 37.12
CA ASP A 382 -6.17 -1.09 37.87
C ASP A 382 -5.71 0.36 37.61
N LYS A 383 -4.88 0.61 36.58
CA LYS A 383 -4.41 1.96 36.24
C LYS A 383 -5.59 2.89 35.89
N TRP A 384 -6.63 2.34 35.28
CA TRP A 384 -7.79 3.09 34.81
C TRP A 384 -9.09 2.57 35.46
N CYS A 385 -9.97 3.50 35.81
CA CYS A 385 -11.35 3.23 36.23
C CYS A 385 -12.38 3.96 35.36
N ILE A 386 -11.91 4.62 34.30
CA ILE A 386 -12.73 5.28 33.28
C ILE A 386 -12.24 4.81 31.92
N TYR A 387 -13.18 4.42 31.06
CA TYR A 387 -12.88 3.86 29.76
C TYR A 387 -13.62 4.62 28.68
N PRO A 388 -12.95 4.92 27.55
CA PRO A 388 -13.60 5.58 26.43
C PRO A 388 -14.59 4.63 25.76
N THR A 389 -15.60 5.18 25.10
CA THR A 389 -16.56 4.40 24.30
C THR A 389 -15.99 4.06 22.93
N TYR A 390 -16.58 3.07 22.26
CA TYR A 390 -16.22 2.65 20.91
C TYR A 390 -16.14 3.82 19.92
N ASP A 391 -17.22 4.60 19.80
CA ASP A 391 -17.32 5.71 18.85
C ASP A 391 -16.23 6.77 19.08
N TYR A 392 -15.97 7.11 20.34
CA TYR A 392 -14.93 8.07 20.72
C TYR A 392 -13.53 7.53 20.44
N THR A 393 -13.31 6.24 20.70
CA THR A 393 -11.98 5.62 20.60
C THR A 393 -11.58 5.41 19.16
N HIS A 394 -12.40 4.72 18.36
CA HIS A 394 -11.97 4.30 17.03
C HIS A 394 -11.74 5.47 16.09
N CYS A 395 -12.53 6.55 16.19
CA CYS A 395 -12.30 7.75 15.38
C CYS A 395 -10.97 8.45 15.73
N LEU A 396 -10.60 8.53 17.00
CA LEU A 396 -9.38 9.18 17.45
C LEU A 396 -8.14 8.29 17.24
N CYS A 397 -8.25 6.99 17.50
CA CYS A 397 -7.20 6.03 17.15
C CYS A 397 -6.92 6.03 15.65
N ASP A 398 -7.94 6.21 14.80
CA ASP A 398 -7.74 6.36 13.35
C ASP A 398 -6.91 7.60 13.01
N SER A 399 -7.17 8.71 13.70
CA SER A 399 -6.37 9.91 13.57
C SER A 399 -4.93 9.70 14.07
N LEU A 400 -4.73 9.00 15.19
CA LEU A 400 -3.42 8.74 15.78
C LEU A 400 -2.57 7.81 14.90
N GLU A 401 -3.17 6.77 14.34
CA GLU A 401 -2.51 5.81 13.45
C GLU A 401 -2.38 6.31 12.00
N ASN A 402 -2.86 7.53 11.72
CA ASN A 402 -2.89 8.13 10.39
C ASN A 402 -3.60 7.23 9.36
N ILE A 403 -4.78 6.72 9.72
CA ILE A 403 -5.60 5.91 8.84
C ILE A 403 -6.12 6.78 7.68
N THR A 404 -5.92 6.29 6.46
CA THR A 404 -6.39 6.98 5.25
C THR A 404 -7.81 6.59 4.88
N HIS A 405 -8.15 5.31 5.07
CA HIS A 405 -9.43 4.73 4.69
C HIS A 405 -9.98 3.95 5.88
N SER A 406 -10.92 4.55 6.60
CA SER A 406 -11.60 3.95 7.74
C SER A 406 -12.85 3.22 7.25
N LEU A 407 -12.73 1.91 7.01
CA LEU A 407 -13.80 1.11 6.40
C LEU A 407 -14.59 0.40 7.50
N CYS A 408 -15.90 0.65 7.56
CA CYS A 408 -16.82 0.08 8.57
C CYS A 408 -18.11 -0.44 7.93
N THR A 409 -18.90 -1.20 8.70
CA THR A 409 -20.25 -1.63 8.28
C THR A 409 -21.24 -0.46 8.41
N LYS A 410 -22.34 -0.52 7.64
CA LYS A 410 -23.40 0.52 7.68
C LYS A 410 -24.10 0.65 9.03
N GLU A 411 -23.91 -0.30 9.93
CA GLU A 411 -24.42 -0.24 11.30
C GLU A 411 -23.87 0.95 12.08
N PHE A 412 -22.75 1.54 11.63
CA PHE A 412 -22.10 2.72 12.21
C PHE A 412 -22.27 4.01 11.39
N GLN A 413 -23.27 4.07 10.50
CA GLN A 413 -23.49 5.24 9.63
C GLN A 413 -24.14 6.45 10.35
N ALA A 414 -24.75 6.24 11.53
CA ALA A 414 -25.61 7.21 12.22
C ALA A 414 -24.87 8.20 13.13
#